data_AF-A0A0K2HM30-F1
#
_entry.id   AF-A0A0K2HM30-F1
#
_cell.length_a   1.000
_cell.length_b   1.000
_cell.length_c   1.000
_cell.angle_alpha   90.00
_cell.angle_beta   90.00
_cell.angle_gamma   90.00
#
_symmetry.space_group_name_H-M   'P 1'
#
loop_
_entity.id
_entity.type
_entity.pdbx_description
1 polymer ?
#
loop_
_entity_poly.entity_id
_entity_poly.type
_entity_poly.pdbx_seq_one_letter_code
_entity_poly.pdbx_strand_id
1 'polypeptide(L)'
;MEKMELSEALKANASVLEGLLGINDTWYKRRFGEITDFNEANNTGYMFVDKTQSLDNKPNTSSNYGFLETIAINEVTIKQTFVDFQSRFFIRICNNGTWTDWKQIQTT
;
A
#
# COMPACT_ATOMS: atom_id res chain seq x y z
N MET A 1 -32.70 -30.07 21.01
CA MET A 1 -33.25 -28.92 20.26
C MET A 1 -32.51 -27.63 20.65
N GLU A 2 -32.52 -27.22 21.92
CA GLU A 2 -31.75 -26.05 22.44
C GLU A 2 -30.27 -26.00 22.04
N LYS A 3 -29.57 -27.13 22.07
CA LYS A 3 -28.14 -27.19 21.73
C LYS A 3 -27.84 -26.89 20.25
N MET A 4 -28.82 -27.12 19.37
CA MET A 4 -28.72 -26.86 17.93
C MET A 4 -28.92 -25.36 17.64
N GLU A 5 -29.96 -24.76 18.23
CA GLU A 5 -30.24 -23.32 18.18
C GLU A 5 -29.05 -22.47 18.67
N LEU A 6 -28.42 -22.87 19.78
CA LEU A 6 -27.24 -22.18 20.30
C LEU A 6 -26.04 -22.26 19.33
N SER A 7 -25.88 -23.40 18.65
CA SER A 7 -24.77 -23.58 17.70
C SER A 7 -24.95 -22.80 16.41
N GLU A 8 -26.19 -22.65 15.93
CA GLU A 8 -26.56 -21.84 14.77
C GLU A 8 -26.35 -20.35 15.07
N ALA A 9 -26.80 -19.89 16.24
CA ALA A 9 -26.59 -18.51 16.69
C ALA A 9 -25.10 -18.16 16.81
N LEU A 10 -24.27 -19.09 17.31
CA LEU A 10 -22.83 -18.87 17.40
C LEU A 10 -22.16 -18.74 16.02
N LYS A 11 -22.55 -19.57 15.05
CA LYS A 11 -22.04 -19.51 13.68
C LYS A 11 -22.46 -18.22 12.97
N ALA A 12 -23.71 -17.80 13.15
CA ALA A 12 -24.20 -16.53 12.60
C ALA A 12 -23.42 -15.34 13.17
N ASN A 13 -23.15 -15.32 14.49
CA ASN A 13 -22.37 -14.27 15.13
C ASN A 13 -20.91 -14.24 14.66
N ALA A 14 -20.28 -15.41 14.46
CA ALA A 14 -18.93 -15.49 13.92
C ALA A 14 -18.86 -14.93 12.48
N SER A 15 -19.85 -15.29 11.64
CA SER A 15 -19.93 -14.78 10.26
C SER A 15 -20.16 -13.27 10.19
N VAL A 16 -21.02 -12.71 11.06
CA VAL A 16 -21.23 -11.26 11.17
C VAL A 16 -19.96 -10.55 11.65
N LEU A 17 -19.25 -11.14 12.62
CA LEU A 17 -17.99 -10.59 13.11
C LEU A 17 -16.90 -10.59 12.02
N GLU A 18 -16.77 -11.67 11.25
CA GLU A 18 -15.84 -11.74 10.12
C GLU A 18 -16.18 -10.70 9.04
N GLY A 19 -17.47 -10.51 8.73
CA GLY A 19 -17.92 -9.46 7.81
C GLY A 19 -17.61 -8.05 8.32
N LEU A 20 -17.84 -7.77 9.60
CA LEU A 20 -17.56 -6.47 10.21
C LEU A 20 -16.05 -6.18 10.34
N LEU A 21 -15.24 -7.20 10.67
CA LEU A 21 -13.77 -7.10 10.68
C LEU A 21 -13.20 -6.96 9.27
N GLY A 22 -13.82 -7.56 8.26
CA GLY A 22 -13.47 -7.39 6.85
C GLY A 22 -13.77 -6.00 6.30
N ILE A 23 -14.75 -5.30 6.87
CA ILE A 23 -15.12 -3.92 6.50
C ILE A 23 -14.22 -2.88 7.18
N ASN A 24 -13.49 -3.22 8.24
CA ASN A 24 -12.77 -2.26 9.08
C ASN A 24 -11.22 -2.30 8.88
N ASP A 25 -10.69 -1.28 8.20
CA ASP A 25 -9.34 -0.69 8.37
C ASP A 25 -8.04 -1.37 7.91
N THR A 26 -8.05 -2.54 7.25
CA THR A 26 -6.76 -3.23 6.96
C THR A 26 -6.17 -3.03 5.56
N TRP A 27 -6.94 -2.58 4.57
CA TRP A 27 -6.49 -2.58 3.18
C TRP A 27 -5.55 -1.42 2.84
N TYR A 28 -5.80 -0.22 3.37
CA TYR A 28 -4.95 0.97 3.21
C TYR A 28 -4.43 1.44 4.56
N LYS A 29 -3.18 1.08 4.89
CA LYS A 29 -2.56 1.41 6.18
C LYS A 29 -1.15 1.93 6.04
N ARG A 30 -0.71 2.67 7.06
CA ARG A 30 0.70 3.03 7.23
C ARG A 30 1.53 1.75 7.39
N ARG A 31 2.57 1.63 6.58
CA ARG A 31 3.61 0.60 6.68
C ARG A 31 4.78 1.20 7.48
N PHE A 32 5.28 0.41 8.41
CA PHE A 32 6.43 0.75 9.27
C PHE A 32 7.60 -0.15 8.88
N GLY A 33 8.81 0.39 8.92
CA GLY A 33 10.03 -0.32 8.53
C GLY A 33 10.97 0.59 7.74
N GLU A 34 12.15 0.06 7.44
CA GLU A 34 13.08 0.68 6.51
C GLU A 34 12.83 0.10 5.12
N ILE A 35 12.89 0.95 4.10
CA ILE A 35 12.81 0.53 2.70
C ILE A 35 14.16 0.84 2.07
N THR A 36 14.74 -0.16 1.41
CA THR A 36 15.99 -0.02 0.64
C THR A 36 15.75 -0.12 -0.86
N ASP A 37 14.63 -0.70 -1.28
CA ASP A 37 14.19 -0.79 -2.68
C ASP A 37 12.69 -0.48 -2.80
N PHE A 38 12.34 0.50 -3.63
CA PHE A 38 10.95 0.87 -3.87
C PHE A 38 10.12 -0.24 -4.54
N ASN A 39 10.74 -1.21 -5.21
CA ASN A 39 10.06 -2.36 -5.80
C ASN A 39 9.47 -3.31 -4.74
N GLU A 40 10.03 -3.34 -3.53
CA GLU A 40 9.57 -4.19 -2.42
C GLU A 40 8.30 -3.64 -1.76
N ALA A 41 8.02 -2.34 -1.89
CA ALA A 41 6.79 -1.71 -1.42
C ALA A 41 5.60 -2.01 -2.35
N ASN A 42 5.25 -3.28 -2.52
CA ASN A 42 4.23 -3.76 -3.44
C ASN A 42 2.86 -4.01 -2.80
N ASN A 43 2.75 -3.88 -1.47
CA ASN A 43 1.50 -4.02 -0.74
C ASN A 43 0.73 -2.70 -0.66
N THR A 44 -0.59 -2.74 -0.80
CA THR A 44 -1.44 -1.55 -0.67
C THR A 44 -1.25 -0.84 0.67
N GLY A 45 -1.13 0.49 0.64
CA GLY A 45 -0.90 1.33 1.81
C GLY A 45 0.11 2.45 1.52
N TYR A 46 0.67 3.02 2.58
CA TYR A 46 1.62 4.12 2.46
C TYR A 46 2.74 4.05 3.50
N MET A 47 3.86 4.73 3.26
CA MET A 47 4.92 4.91 4.24
C MET A 47 5.62 6.26 4.10
N PHE A 48 6.17 6.73 5.22
CA PHE A 48 7.12 7.85 5.21
C PHE A 48 8.50 7.30 4.94
N VAL A 49 9.20 7.92 3.99
CA VAL A 49 10.61 7.68 3.72
C VAL A 49 11.36 8.81 4.41
N ASP A 50 11.87 8.55 5.61
CA ASP A 50 12.38 9.57 6.55
C ASP A 50 13.84 9.35 7.00
N LYS A 51 14.56 8.43 6.37
CA LYS A 51 15.96 8.08 6.69
C LYS A 51 16.88 8.19 5.47
N THR A 52 18.12 8.61 5.71
CA THR A 52 19.21 8.64 4.72
C THR A 52 19.72 7.23 4.45
N GLN A 53 19.15 6.54 3.46
CA GLN A 53 19.64 5.26 2.96
C GLN A 53 19.80 5.29 1.44
N SER A 54 20.58 4.35 0.89
CA SER A 54 20.50 4.06 -0.54
C SER A 54 19.13 3.47 -0.82
N LEU A 55 18.45 4.03 -1.81
CA LEU A 55 17.07 3.71 -2.16
C LEU A 55 17.06 3.28 -3.61
N ASP A 56 17.13 1.99 -3.83
CA ASP A 56 17.09 1.40 -5.15
C ASP A 56 15.71 1.63 -5.78
N ASN A 57 15.69 1.77 -7.10
CA ASN A 57 14.49 1.98 -7.90
C ASN A 57 13.61 3.16 -7.45
N LYS A 58 14.14 4.13 -6.70
CA LYS A 58 13.45 5.39 -6.40
C LYS A 58 13.37 6.29 -7.65
N PRO A 59 12.47 7.29 -7.68
CA PRO A 59 12.46 8.26 -8.77
C PRO A 59 13.78 9.04 -8.85
N ASN A 60 14.09 9.56 -10.03
CA ASN A 60 15.24 10.42 -10.24
C ASN A 60 15.00 11.81 -9.63
N THR A 61 15.21 11.90 -8.32
CA THR A 61 15.07 13.09 -7.49
C THR A 61 16.28 13.25 -6.59
N SER A 62 16.63 14.50 -6.27
CA SER A 62 17.67 14.84 -5.31
C SER A 62 17.29 14.54 -3.85
N SER A 63 16.01 14.30 -3.57
CA SER A 63 15.53 13.96 -2.22
C SER A 63 15.49 12.45 -2.03
N ASN A 64 15.96 11.98 -0.86
CA ASN A 64 15.71 10.62 -0.38
C ASN A 64 14.54 10.57 0.61
N TYR A 65 13.86 11.70 0.80
CA TYR A 65 12.79 11.86 1.79
C TYR A 65 11.46 12.18 1.11
N GLY A 66 10.40 11.56 1.61
CA GLY A 66 9.08 11.71 1.02
C GLY A 66 8.01 10.80 1.60
N PHE A 67 6.92 10.73 0.86
CA PHE A 67 5.77 9.88 1.12
C PHE A 67 5.61 8.93 -0.06
N LEU A 68 5.66 7.62 0.20
CA LEU A 68 5.43 6.57 -0.79
C LEU A 68 4.06 5.95 -0.55
N GLU A 69 3.23 5.93 -1.57
CA GLU A 69 1.95 5.24 -1.62
C GLU A 69 2.01 4.11 -2.65
N THR A 70 1.45 2.95 -2.29
CA THR A 70 1.21 1.85 -3.21
C THR A 70 -0.26 1.48 -3.19
N ILE A 71 -0.86 1.31 -4.36
CA ILE A 71 -2.24 0.88 -4.53
C ILE A 71 -2.29 -0.28 -5.52
N ALA A 72 -2.85 -1.42 -5.11
CA ALA A 72 -3.28 -2.44 -6.05
C ALA A 72 -4.47 -1.93 -6.86
N ILE A 73 -4.32 -1.88 -8.19
CA ILE A 73 -5.38 -1.47 -9.13
C ILE A 73 -6.24 -2.68 -9.52
N ASN A 74 -5.59 -3.83 -9.69
CA ASN A 74 -6.20 -5.14 -9.90
C ASN A 74 -5.20 -6.23 -9.44
N GLU A 75 -5.47 -7.50 -9.72
CA GLU A 75 -4.65 -8.64 -9.27
C GLU A 75 -3.21 -8.63 -9.79
N VAL A 76 -2.94 -7.98 -10.93
CA VAL A 76 -1.63 -8.00 -11.59
C VAL A 76 -1.02 -6.61 -11.74
N THR A 77 -1.77 -5.56 -11.47
CA THR A 77 -1.35 -4.17 -11.63
C THR A 77 -1.31 -3.46 -10.28
N ILE A 78 -0.16 -2.88 -9.98
CA ILE A 78 0.03 -1.98 -8.83
C ILE A 78 0.50 -0.61 -9.32
N LYS A 79 0.03 0.45 -8.66
CA LYS A 79 0.46 1.82 -8.89
C LYS A 79 1.23 2.31 -7.68
N GLN A 80 2.33 3.00 -7.91
CA GLN A 80 3.03 3.74 -6.88
C GLN A 80 2.99 5.24 -7.14
N THR A 81 2.74 6.00 -6.09
CA THR A 81 2.86 7.45 -6.06
C THR A 81 3.95 7.80 -5.04
N PHE A 82 4.92 8.63 -5.42
CA PHE A 82 5.89 9.18 -4.48
C PHE A 82 5.84 10.70 -4.51
N VAL A 83 5.73 11.31 -3.34
CA VAL A 83 5.82 12.77 -3.17
C VAL A 83 7.04 13.04 -2.32
N ASP A 84 8.04 13.70 -2.90
CA ASP A 84 9.20 14.09 -2.10
C ASP A 84 8.92 15.35 -1.27
N PHE A 85 9.78 15.62 -0.29
CA PHE A 85 9.62 16.82 0.56
C PHE A 85 9.88 18.15 -0.15
N GLN A 86 10.28 18.13 -1.43
CA GLN A 86 10.31 19.32 -2.31
C GLN A 86 8.99 19.47 -3.08
N SER A 87 7.95 18.72 -2.70
CA SER A 87 6.62 18.72 -3.32
C SER A 87 6.62 18.29 -4.79
N ARG A 88 7.62 17.50 -5.23
CA ARG A 88 7.60 16.89 -6.56
C ARG A 88 6.83 15.58 -6.51
N PHE A 89 5.92 15.42 -7.47
CA PHE A 89 5.06 14.25 -7.59
C PHE A 89 5.62 13.29 -8.64
N PHE A 90 5.73 12.02 -8.28
CA PHE A 90 6.19 10.95 -9.16
C PHE A 90 5.18 9.80 -9.15
N ILE A 91 4.99 9.19 -10.32
CA ILE A 91 4.11 8.03 -10.49
C ILE A 91 4.81 6.95 -11.31
N ARG A 92 4.56 5.69 -10.97
CA ARG A 92 4.87 4.54 -11.82
C ARG A 92 3.85 3.42 -11.63
N ILE A 93 3.89 2.44 -12.52
CA ILE A 93 3.02 1.28 -12.48
C ILE A 93 3.89 0.03 -12.58
N CYS A 94 3.52 -1.03 -11.87
CA CYS A 94 3.99 -2.37 -12.16
C CYS A 94 2.85 -3.20 -12.72
N ASN A 95 3.12 -3.88 -13.84
CA ASN A 95 2.21 -4.81 -14.49
C ASN A 95 2.89 -6.17 -14.53
N ASN A 96 2.27 -7.15 -13.89
CA ASN A 96 2.76 -8.54 -13.84
C ASN A 96 4.25 -8.64 -13.46
N GLY A 97 4.66 -7.92 -12.40
CA GLY A 97 6.04 -7.89 -11.91
C GLY A 97 6.99 -6.93 -12.65
N THR A 98 6.58 -6.35 -13.78
CA THR A 98 7.42 -5.41 -14.55
C THR A 98 7.07 -3.96 -14.20
N TRP A 99 8.03 -3.22 -13.64
CA TRP A 99 7.89 -1.80 -13.33
C TRP A 99 8.14 -0.92 -14.56
N THR A 100 7.31 0.11 -14.75
CA THR A 100 7.64 1.23 -15.61
C THR A 100 8.63 2.17 -14.92
N ASP A 101 9.33 2.97 -15.71
CA ASP A 101 10.08 4.11 -15.17
C ASP A 101 9.16 5.06 -14.40
N TRP A 102 9.75 5.76 -13.43
CA TRP A 102 9.09 6.86 -12.74
C TRP A 102 8.86 8.04 -13.68
N LYS A 103 7.64 8.57 -13.67
CA LYS A 103 7.28 9.81 -14.35
C LYS A 103 7.05 10.90 -13.32
N GLN A 104 7.79 12.00 -13.44
CA GLN A 104 7.48 13.20 -12.67
C GLN A 104 6.27 13.92 -13.28
N ILE A 105 5.28 14.23 -12.46
CA ILE A 105 4.12 15.03 -12.86
C ILE A 105 4.46 16.49 -12.58
N GLN A 106 4.38 17.34 -13.61
CA GLN A 106 4.47 18.79 -13.44
C GLN A 106 3.13 19.31 -12.92
N THR A 107 3.17 20.04 -11.82
CA THR A 107 2.04 20.83 -11.33
C THR A 107 2.26 22.27 -11.76
N THR A 108 1.30 22.85 -12.48
CA THR A 108 1.28 24.26 -12.89
C THR A 108 0.85 25.17 -11.75
#